data_AF-A0A059F2A3-F1
#
_entry.id   AF-A0A059F2A3-F1
#
_cell.length_a   1.000
_cell.length_b   1.000
_cell.length_c   1.000
_cell.angle_alpha   90.00
_cell.angle_beta   90.00
_cell.angle_gamma   90.00
#
_symmetry.space_group_name_H-M   'P 1'
#
loop_
_entity.id
_entity.type
_entity.pdbx_description
1 polymer ?
#
loop_
_entity_poly.entity_id
_entity_poly.type
_entity_poly.pdbx_seq_one_letter_code
_entity_poly.pdbx_strand_id
1 'polypeptide(L)' 'SKGSIARAGKVKNQTPKVDKQEKQRRVTGRARKRELYEKRKSLDLFETRKIKFNPQAH' A
#
# COMPACT_ATOMS: atom_id res chain seq x y z
N SER A 1 -23.14 -33.88 -1.94
CA SER A 1 -22.41 -33.61 -0.68
C SER A 1 -22.48 -32.12 -0.34
N LYS A 2 -23.18 -31.74 0.73
CA LYS A 2 -23.45 -30.34 1.14
C LYS A 2 -22.22 -29.60 1.75
N GLY A 3 -21.00 -30.07 1.52
CA GLY A 3 -19.80 -29.66 2.26
C GLY A 3 -18.96 -28.53 1.64
N SER A 4 -19.07 -28.29 0.33
CA SER A 4 -18.31 -27.22 -0.35
C SER A 4 -18.94 -25.84 -0.13
N ILE A 5 -20.27 -25.76 -0.23
CA ILE A 5 -21.04 -24.52 -0.03
C ILE A 5 -20.93 -24.03 1.42
N ALA A 6 -20.97 -24.93 2.41
CA ALA A 6 -20.91 -24.59 3.83
C ALA A 6 -19.61 -23.88 4.27
N ARG A 7 -18.55 -23.91 3.44
CA ARG A 7 -17.26 -23.27 3.72
C ARG A 7 -17.08 -21.94 2.98
N ALA A 8 -18.00 -21.57 2.09
CA ALA A 8 -17.92 -20.32 1.35
C ALA A 8 -17.96 -19.13 2.31
N GLY A 9 -17.00 -18.22 2.19
CA GLY A 9 -16.93 -17.00 3.01
C GLY A 9 -16.38 -17.18 4.43
N LYS A 10 -16.05 -18.40 4.89
CA LYS A 10 -15.56 -18.68 6.27
C LYS A 10 -14.47 -17.70 6.70
N VAL A 11 -13.41 -17.56 5.90
CA VAL A 11 -12.23 -16.74 6.26
C VAL A 11 -12.57 -15.25 6.27
N LYS A 12 -13.32 -14.77 5.28
CA LYS A 12 -13.71 -13.36 5.18
C LYS A 12 -14.63 -12.93 6.32
N ASN A 13 -15.49 -13.83 6.81
CA ASN A 13 -16.38 -13.57 7.93
C ASN A 13 -15.67 -13.66 9.29
N GLN A 14 -14.59 -14.44 9.38
CA GLN A 14 -13.74 -14.51 10.57
C GLN A 14 -12.85 -13.28 10.73
N THR A 15 -12.42 -12.66 9.63
CA THR A 15 -11.56 -11.47 9.68
C THR A 15 -12.35 -10.24 10.15
N PRO A 16 -11.91 -9.52 11.20
CA PRO A 16 -12.58 -8.32 11.67
C PRO A 16 -12.57 -7.25 10.58
N LYS A 17 -13.70 -6.54 10.44
CA LYS A 17 -13.79 -5.43 9.48
C LYS A 17 -13.13 -4.19 10.08
N VAL A 18 -12.11 -3.68 9.40
CA VAL A 18 -11.49 -2.39 9.73
C VAL A 18 -12.05 -1.31 8.80
N ASP A 19 -12.58 -0.24 9.39
CA ASP A 19 -13.07 0.92 8.65
C ASP A 19 -11.93 1.74 8.05
N LYS A 20 -12.25 2.44 6.96
CA LYS A 20 -11.27 3.30 6.31
C LYS A 20 -11.06 4.55 7.17
N GLN A 21 -9.81 4.79 7.55
CA GLN A 21 -9.42 6.06 8.15
C GLN A 21 -9.56 7.21 7.15
N GLU A 22 -9.94 8.38 7.65
CA GLU A 22 -9.89 9.62 6.87
C GLU A 22 -8.44 9.95 6.50
N LYS A 23 -8.19 10.26 5.22
CA LYS A 23 -6.86 10.57 4.71
C LYS A 23 -6.94 11.81 3.84
N GLN A 24 -5.94 12.66 3.98
CA GLN A 24 -5.81 13.84 3.12
C GLN A 24 -5.75 13.43 1.65
N ARG A 25 -6.43 14.21 0.80
CA ARG A 25 -6.44 13.97 -0.63
C ARG A 25 -5.01 14.10 -1.16
N ARG A 26 -4.51 13.03 -1.77
CA ARG A 26 -3.20 13.04 -2.42
C ARG A 26 -3.27 13.87 -3.69
N VAL A 27 -2.21 14.63 -3.97
CA VAL A 27 -2.04 15.26 -5.27
C VAL A 27 -2.02 14.21 -6.37
N THR A 28 -2.52 14.56 -7.56
CA THR A 28 -2.64 13.67 -8.71
C THR A 28 -1.86 14.23 -9.92
N GLY A 29 -1.71 13.41 -10.96
CA GLY A 29 -1.08 13.83 -12.22
C GLY A 29 0.37 14.31 -12.08
N ARG A 30 0.67 15.48 -12.66
CA ARG A 30 2.02 16.06 -12.71
C ARG A 30 2.57 16.40 -11.33
N ALA A 31 1.74 16.94 -10.44
CA ALA A 31 2.15 17.29 -9.09
C ALA A 31 2.66 16.07 -8.32
N ARG A 32 1.95 14.93 -8.42
CA ARG A 32 2.39 13.66 -7.82
C ARG A 32 3.71 13.16 -8.41
N LYS A 33 3.89 13.26 -9.73
CA LYS A 33 5.14 12.84 -10.39
C LYS A 33 6.32 13.68 -9.91
N ARG A 34 6.12 14.99 -9.69
CA ARG A 34 7.14 15.89 -9.16
C ARG A 34 7.54 15.53 -7.73
N GLU A 35 6.55 15.36 -6.85
CA GLU A 35 6.78 14.96 -5.45
C GLU A 35 7.55 13.63 -5.35
N LEU A 36 7.20 12.64 -6.19
CA LEU A 36 7.91 11.36 -6.23
C LEU A 36 9.35 11.49 -6.74
N TYR A 37 9.59 12.33 -7.75
CA TYR A 37 10.94 12.56 -8.27
C TYR A 37 11.82 13.23 -7.21
N GLU A 38 11.32 14.26 -6.53
CA GLU A 38 12.04 14.96 -5.47
C GLU A 38 12.40 14.02 -4.32
N LYS A 39 11.45 13.20 -3.85
CA LYS A 39 11.70 12.17 -2.82
C LYS A 39 12.73 11.13 -3.24
N ARG A 40 12.79 10.76 -4.52
CA ARG A 40 13.77 9.79 -5.02
C ARG A 40 15.15 10.40 -5.18
N LYS A 41 15.19 11.67 -5.62
CA LYS A 41 16.43 12.43 -5.74
C LYS A 41 17.05 12.65 -4.36
N SER A 42 16.27 12.98 -3.34
CA SER A 42 16.77 13.17 -1.97
C SER A 42 17.25 11.88 -1.28
N LEU A 43 16.97 10.72 -1.86
CA LEU A 43 17.44 9.42 -1.37
C LEU A 43 18.64 8.92 -2.18
N ASP A 44 19.18 9.71 -3.11
CA ASP A 44 20.29 9.33 -4.00
C ASP A 44 20.02 8.07 -4.84
N LEU A 45 18.75 7.85 -5.21
CA LEU A 45 18.34 6.72 -6.04
C LEU A 45 19.10 6.66 -7.37
N PHE A 46 19.36 7.82 -7.96
CA PHE A 46 19.97 7.93 -9.28
C PHE A 46 21.46 7.58 -9.27
N GLU A 47 22.11 7.69 -8.12
CA GLU A 47 23.54 7.38 -7.95
C GLU A 47 23.72 5.94 -7.46
N THR A 48 23.04 5.56 -6.39
CA THR A 48 23.22 4.27 -5.73
C THR A 48 22.47 3.13 -6.45
N ARG A 49 21.37 3.42 -7.14
CA ARG A 49 20.43 2.49 -7.81
C ARG A 49 19.88 1.34 -6.95
N LYS A 50 20.23 1.26 -5.67
CA LYS A 50 19.83 0.20 -4.73
C LYS A 50 19.28 0.82 -3.45
N ILE A 51 17.96 0.98 -3.38
CA ILE A 51 17.26 1.59 -2.24
C ILE A 51 16.03 0.77 -1.86
N LYS A 52 15.78 0.62 -0.55
CA LYS A 52 14.57 0.00 0.00
C LYS A 52 13.52 1.09 0.28
N PHE A 53 12.48 1.16 -0.53
CA PHE A 53 11.46 2.23 -0.46
C PHE A 53 10.40 2.08 0.64
N ASN A 54 10.23 0.88 1.19
CA ASN A 54 9.25 0.62 2.25
C ASN A 54 9.86 -0.28 3.32
N PRO A 55 10.84 0.23 4.11
CA PRO A 55 11.32 -0.50 5.27
C PRO A 55 10.17 -0.62 6.28
N GLN A 56 9.90 -1.84 6.72
CA GLN A 56 8.99 -2.07 7.84
C GLN A 56 9.79 -1.92 9.14
N ALA A 57 9.24 -1.19 10.10
CA ALA A 57 9.72 -1.26 11.47
C ALA A 57 9.31 -2.63 12.03
N HIS A 58 10.26 -3.34 12.63
CA HIS A 58 9.99 -4.57 13.37
C HIS A 58 9.39 -4.26 14.73
#